data_AF-A0A8T6NZS3-F1
#
_entry.id   AF-A0A8T6NZS3-F1
#
_cell.length_a   1.000
_cell.length_b   1.000
_cell.length_c   1.000
_cell.angle_alpha   90.00
_cell.angle_beta   90.00
_cell.angle_gamma   90.00
#
_symmetry.space_group_name_H-M   'P 1'
#
loop_
_entity.id
_entity.type
_entity.pdbx_description
1 polymer ?
#
loop_
_entity_poly.entity_id
_entity_poly.type
_entity_poly.pdbx_seq_one_letter_code
_entity_poly.pdbx_strand_id
1 'polypeptide(L)'
;RMNRATLAKSLVITQDLASGEVITAEMIAVKSPGRGLQPNRKADLIGRRARRRFRAGDFFFPSDLMDDAVEPRAYHFKREWGIPVRYYDYRELMARSNPDFLEFHLSYKDLELDLADFFSERLDLWYTVHSPDLFRGDHLLNLAAEEDDYRERSIRELQRVIDETRRLEKYFNPEHPPFVIASMGGFSREGLVDPASRPAMYERIAASLAQLDTTGVELIAQTLPPFPWYFGGQLFLNLFVDARDTAAFSRDTGVRLCFDVSHSRLACNQFHWSFSEFVEAVAPHTAHLHLVDALGLDGEGMQIGEGDVDFPALAAQLDRLAPDAPFIPEIWQGHENGGEGFWIALERLEPWF
;
A
#
# COMPACT_ATOMS: atom_id res chain seq x y z
N ARG A 1 17.73 -2.79 13.82
CA ARG A 1 17.04 -1.98 14.87
C ARG A 1 16.98 -0.55 14.31
N MET A 2 15.88 0.17 14.15
CA MET A 2 14.56 0.20 14.82
C MET A 2 13.50 0.66 13.80
N ASN A 3 12.31 0.07 13.86
CA ASN A 3 11.15 0.48 13.07
C ASN A 3 10.63 1.83 13.63
N ARG A 4 10.36 2.83 12.77
CA ARG A 4 9.83 4.16 13.16
C ARG A 4 8.54 4.01 13.98
N ALA A 5 7.73 2.99 13.69
CA ALA A 5 6.55 2.63 14.49
C ALA A 5 6.88 2.19 15.92
N THR A 6 8.05 1.60 16.20
CA THR A 6 8.42 1.16 17.56
C THR A 6 8.85 2.32 18.46
N LEU A 7 9.42 3.39 17.89
CA LEU A 7 9.85 4.59 18.63
C LEU A 7 8.79 5.70 18.63
N ALA A 8 7.91 5.72 17.64
CA ALA A 8 6.77 6.61 17.62
C ALA A 8 5.89 6.36 18.86
N LYS A 9 5.14 7.40 19.22
CA LYS A 9 4.25 7.40 20.37
C LYS A 9 2.83 7.61 19.88
N SER A 10 1.88 6.94 20.51
CA SER A 10 0.46 7.13 20.32
C SER A 10 -0.22 7.46 21.63
N LEU A 11 -1.38 8.07 21.51
CA LEU A 11 -2.32 8.28 22.59
C LEU A 11 -3.03 6.96 22.90
N VAL A 12 -3.06 6.59 24.17
CA VAL A 12 -3.75 5.40 24.68
C VAL A 12 -4.64 5.78 25.84
N ILE A 13 -5.73 5.06 26.01
CA ILE A 13 -6.58 5.23 27.19
C ILE A 13 -5.98 4.50 28.40
N THR A 14 -6.09 5.07 29.60
CA THR A 14 -5.53 4.51 30.83
C THR A 14 -6.52 3.66 31.63
N GLN A 15 -7.79 3.68 31.23
CA GLN A 15 -8.87 2.96 31.90
C GLN A 15 -9.93 2.52 30.89
N ASP A 16 -10.82 1.64 31.32
CA ASP A 16 -12.01 1.30 30.55
C ASP A 16 -12.92 2.53 30.44
N LEU A 17 -13.52 2.74 29.27
CA LEU A 17 -14.44 3.84 28.99
C LEU A 17 -15.58 3.33 28.13
N ALA A 18 -16.82 3.54 28.56
CA ALA A 18 -18.00 3.15 27.80
C ALA A 18 -18.27 4.13 26.65
N SER A 19 -18.94 3.65 25.61
CA SER A 19 -19.46 4.53 24.55
C SER A 19 -20.41 5.58 25.15
N GLY A 20 -20.28 6.83 24.71
CA GLY A 20 -21.01 8.00 25.18
C GLY A 20 -20.35 8.78 26.33
N GLU A 21 -19.36 8.20 27.02
CA GLU A 21 -18.66 8.87 28.13
C GLU A 21 -17.65 9.91 27.64
N VAL A 22 -17.40 10.96 28.43
CA VAL A 22 -16.50 12.05 28.02
C VAL A 22 -15.05 11.67 28.29
N ILE A 23 -14.20 11.82 27.27
CA ILE A 23 -12.76 11.60 27.37
C ILE A 23 -12.14 12.82 28.08
N THR A 24 -11.45 12.59 29.20
CA THR A 24 -10.73 13.65 29.93
C THR A 24 -9.21 13.52 29.77
N ALA A 25 -8.48 14.59 30.10
CA ALA A 25 -7.03 14.65 29.92
C ALA A 25 -6.26 13.59 30.72
N GLU A 26 -6.80 13.19 31.88
CA GLU A 26 -6.25 12.21 32.82
C GLU A 26 -6.42 10.77 32.32
N MET A 27 -7.41 10.54 31.46
CA MET A 27 -7.66 9.24 30.83
C MET A 27 -6.68 8.93 29.71
N ILE A 28 -5.89 9.93 29.24
CA ILE A 28 -5.03 9.80 28.07
C ILE A 28 -3.56 9.75 28.49
N ALA A 29 -2.91 8.63 28.22
CA ALA A 29 -1.46 8.46 28.32
C ALA A 29 -0.82 8.44 26.93
N VAL A 30 0.50 8.67 26.91
CA VAL A 30 1.31 8.57 25.70
C VAL A 30 2.18 7.31 25.82
N LYS A 31 2.03 6.34 24.91
CA LYS A 31 2.81 5.10 24.90
C LYS A 31 3.35 4.78 23.51
N SER A 32 4.41 3.97 23.45
CA SER A 32 4.87 3.31 22.23
C SER A 32 4.27 1.91 22.14
N PRO A 33 4.11 1.32 20.94
CA PRO A 33 4.46 1.84 19.61
C PRO A 33 3.50 2.93 19.10
N GLY A 34 3.90 3.63 18.04
CA GLY A 34 3.07 4.56 17.28
C GLY A 34 2.13 3.82 16.32
N ARG A 35 0.98 3.39 16.84
CA ARG A 35 -0.08 2.61 16.15
C ARG A 35 -1.45 3.27 16.29
N GLY A 36 -1.48 4.58 16.19
CA GLY A 36 -2.64 5.34 16.61
C GLY A 36 -2.31 6.80 16.72
N LEU A 37 -3.28 7.58 17.14
CA LEU A 37 -3.27 9.02 17.12
C LEU A 37 -2.03 9.60 17.81
N GLN A 38 -1.34 10.52 17.12
CA GLN A 38 -0.09 11.09 17.60
C GLN A 38 -0.30 12.02 18.81
N PRO A 39 0.72 12.22 19.68
CA PRO A 39 0.55 12.91 20.94
C PRO A 39 0.15 14.39 20.82
N ASN A 40 0.48 15.03 19.70
CA ASN A 40 0.10 16.41 19.38
C ASN A 40 -1.42 16.58 19.19
N ARG A 41 -2.16 15.52 18.87
CA ARG A 41 -3.63 15.54 18.73
C ARG A 41 -4.38 15.35 20.05
N LYS A 42 -3.67 15.30 21.21
CA LYS A 42 -4.31 15.06 22.53
C LYS A 42 -5.38 16.09 22.85
N ALA A 43 -5.17 17.34 22.48
CA ALA A 43 -6.14 18.42 22.71
C ALA A 43 -7.47 18.16 22.01
N ASP A 44 -7.44 17.52 20.84
CA ASP A 44 -8.62 17.27 20.00
C ASP A 44 -9.55 16.19 20.59
N LEU A 45 -9.01 15.30 21.44
CA LEU A 45 -9.78 14.25 22.14
C LEU A 45 -10.47 14.75 23.40
N ILE A 46 -9.87 15.72 24.09
CA ILE A 46 -10.33 16.13 25.42
C ILE A 46 -11.70 16.82 25.29
N GLY A 47 -12.68 16.30 26.02
CA GLY A 47 -14.06 16.80 25.99
C GLY A 47 -14.96 16.12 24.95
N ARG A 48 -14.40 15.30 24.05
CA ARG A 48 -15.22 14.46 23.15
C ARG A 48 -15.88 13.32 23.90
N ARG A 49 -17.03 12.86 23.40
CA ARG A 49 -17.66 11.62 23.86
C ARG A 49 -17.06 10.43 23.12
N ALA A 50 -16.68 9.39 23.85
CA ALA A 50 -16.22 8.13 23.30
C ALA A 50 -17.29 7.54 22.38
N ARG A 51 -16.91 7.18 21.15
CA ARG A 51 -17.84 6.60 20.18
C ARG A 51 -17.93 5.08 20.30
N ARG A 52 -16.81 4.45 20.64
CA ARG A 52 -16.73 3.03 20.96
C ARG A 52 -16.40 2.80 22.43
N ARG A 53 -16.56 1.55 22.85
CA ARG A 53 -16.04 1.11 24.14
C ARG A 53 -14.53 0.98 24.05
N PHE A 54 -13.83 1.51 25.04
CA PHE A 54 -12.41 1.31 25.23
C PHE A 54 -12.14 0.41 26.42
N ARG A 55 -11.07 -0.38 26.32
CA ARG A 55 -10.41 -1.04 27.45
C ARG A 55 -9.13 -0.30 27.79
N ALA A 56 -8.73 -0.36 29.06
CA ALA A 56 -7.46 0.20 29.50
C ALA A 56 -6.29 -0.30 28.63
N GLY A 57 -5.57 0.62 28.00
CA GLY A 57 -4.45 0.33 27.10
C GLY A 57 -4.80 0.39 25.62
N ASP A 58 -6.07 0.50 25.24
CA ASP A 58 -6.47 0.70 23.84
C ASP A 58 -5.89 2.00 23.28
N PHE A 59 -5.50 1.97 22.01
CA PHE A 59 -5.06 3.15 21.27
C PHE A 59 -6.27 4.03 20.90
N PHE A 60 -6.06 5.34 20.84
CA PHE A 60 -6.93 6.24 20.11
C PHE A 60 -6.54 6.27 18.64
N PHE A 61 -7.50 6.39 17.74
CA PHE A 61 -7.32 6.48 16.29
C PHE A 61 -7.87 7.82 15.76
N PRO A 62 -7.51 8.26 14.53
CA PRO A 62 -8.06 9.47 13.92
C PRO A 62 -9.59 9.53 13.89
N SER A 63 -10.25 8.38 13.75
CA SER A 63 -11.70 8.22 13.83
C SER A 63 -12.33 8.62 15.16
N ASP A 64 -11.59 8.49 16.27
CA ASP A 64 -12.05 8.94 17.59
C ASP A 64 -12.19 10.48 17.63
N LEU A 65 -11.66 11.19 16.62
CA LEU A 65 -11.83 12.62 16.39
C LEU A 65 -12.94 12.97 15.38
N MET A 66 -13.52 12.00 14.68
CA MET A 66 -14.58 12.24 13.71
C MET A 66 -15.94 12.35 14.41
N ASP A 67 -16.79 13.24 13.92
CA ASP A 67 -18.15 13.43 14.47
C ASP A 67 -19.13 12.37 13.96
N ASP A 68 -18.87 11.83 12.77
CA ASP A 68 -19.58 10.72 12.14
C ASP A 68 -18.61 9.53 11.99
N ALA A 69 -18.95 8.39 12.60
CA ALA A 69 -18.21 7.16 12.42
C ALA A 69 -18.59 6.55 11.08
N VAL A 70 -17.61 6.29 10.21
CA VAL A 70 -17.83 5.55 8.97
C VAL A 70 -17.88 4.07 9.33
N GLU A 71 -19.07 3.48 9.24
CA GLU A 71 -19.27 2.04 9.38
C GLU A 71 -19.14 1.37 8.01
N PRO A 72 -18.53 0.17 7.93
CA PRO A 72 -18.48 -0.56 6.68
C PRO A 72 -19.89 -0.90 6.21
N ARG A 73 -20.13 -0.72 4.91
CA ARG A 73 -21.41 -0.99 4.25
C ARG A 73 -21.17 -1.63 2.91
N ALA A 74 -22.24 -1.86 2.16
CA ALA A 74 -22.09 -2.16 0.75
C ALA A 74 -21.63 -0.89 -0.01
N TYR A 75 -20.49 -0.98 -0.70
CA TYR A 75 -19.98 0.08 -1.59
C TYR A 75 -20.22 -0.29 -3.05
N HIS A 76 -20.37 0.72 -3.91
CA HIS A 76 -20.58 0.56 -5.34
C HIS A 76 -19.68 1.52 -6.13
N PHE A 77 -18.70 0.96 -6.83
CA PHE A 77 -17.77 1.69 -7.69
C PHE A 77 -18.01 1.31 -9.16
N LYS A 78 -17.56 2.13 -10.11
CA LYS A 78 -17.64 1.82 -11.56
C LYS A 78 -16.59 0.81 -12.03
N ARG A 79 -15.62 0.52 -11.18
CA ARG A 79 -14.50 -0.39 -11.37
C ARG A 79 -14.44 -1.32 -10.16
N GLU A 80 -13.84 -2.49 -10.34
CA GLU A 80 -13.67 -3.43 -9.23
C GLU A 80 -12.83 -2.80 -8.10
N TRP A 81 -13.22 -3.09 -6.87
CA TRP A 81 -12.54 -2.60 -5.69
C TRP A 81 -12.25 -3.73 -4.71
N GLY A 82 -11.15 -3.60 -3.99
CA GLY A 82 -10.73 -4.56 -2.99
C GLY A 82 -10.21 -3.89 -1.74
N ILE A 83 -9.67 -4.71 -0.84
CA ILE A 83 -9.02 -4.25 0.39
C ILE A 83 -7.68 -4.99 0.59
N PRO A 84 -6.67 -4.31 1.14
CA PRO A 84 -5.44 -4.97 1.52
C PRO A 84 -5.66 -5.77 2.81
N VAL A 85 -5.18 -7.01 2.81
CA VAL A 85 -5.35 -7.99 3.88
C VAL A 85 -4.07 -8.79 4.12
N ARG A 86 -4.05 -9.48 5.26
CA ARG A 86 -3.08 -10.54 5.61
C ARG A 86 -3.85 -11.85 5.79
N TYR A 87 -3.13 -12.97 5.78
CA TYR A 87 -3.77 -14.29 5.96
C TYR A 87 -4.57 -14.44 7.25
N TYR A 88 -4.24 -13.68 8.30
CA TYR A 88 -4.89 -13.79 9.61
C TYR A 88 -6.09 -12.85 9.80
N ASP A 89 -6.24 -11.79 9.00
CA ASP A 89 -7.32 -10.80 9.16
C ASP A 89 -8.33 -10.77 7.99
N TYR A 90 -8.02 -11.42 6.86
CA TYR A 90 -8.85 -11.34 5.66
C TYR A 90 -10.31 -11.74 5.90
N ARG A 91 -10.58 -12.79 6.69
CA ARG A 91 -11.97 -13.25 6.95
C ARG A 91 -12.78 -12.21 7.70
N GLU A 92 -12.16 -11.55 8.68
CA GLU A 92 -12.82 -10.53 9.47
C GLU A 92 -13.14 -9.32 8.60
N LEU A 93 -12.17 -8.86 7.81
CA LEU A 93 -12.31 -7.67 6.98
C LEU A 93 -13.27 -7.89 5.81
N MET A 94 -13.15 -9.02 5.12
CA MET A 94 -14.03 -9.41 4.01
C MET A 94 -15.50 -9.50 4.48
N ALA A 95 -15.76 -10.02 5.68
CA ALA A 95 -17.12 -10.17 6.20
C ALA A 95 -17.83 -8.85 6.54
N ARG A 96 -17.10 -7.73 6.57
CA ARG A 96 -17.65 -6.41 6.93
C ARG A 96 -18.27 -5.68 5.74
N SER A 97 -17.94 -6.05 4.51
CA SER A 97 -18.37 -5.34 3.30
C SER A 97 -18.46 -6.29 2.09
N ASN A 98 -18.45 -5.76 0.86
CA ASN A 98 -18.62 -6.47 -0.40
C ASN A 98 -17.45 -6.24 -1.38
N PRO A 99 -16.18 -6.45 -0.97
CA PRO A 99 -15.07 -6.29 -1.91
C PRO A 99 -15.18 -7.29 -3.07
N ASP A 100 -14.79 -6.87 -4.27
CA ASP A 100 -14.75 -7.72 -5.47
C ASP A 100 -13.51 -8.66 -5.46
N PHE A 101 -12.45 -8.23 -4.79
CA PHE A 101 -11.22 -9.00 -4.60
C PHE A 101 -10.48 -8.64 -3.31
N LEU A 102 -9.48 -9.45 -2.96
CA LEU A 102 -8.60 -9.21 -1.83
C LEU A 102 -7.16 -9.02 -2.31
N GLU A 103 -6.45 -8.03 -1.76
CA GLU A 103 -5.02 -7.86 -2.01
C GLU A 103 -4.21 -8.37 -0.80
N PHE A 104 -3.50 -9.49 -0.97
CA PHE A 104 -2.65 -10.02 0.08
C PHE A 104 -1.33 -9.29 0.14
N HIS A 105 -1.18 -8.43 1.14
CA HIS A 105 0.12 -7.86 1.45
C HIS A 105 0.95 -8.93 2.12
N LEU A 106 2.11 -9.27 1.58
CA LEU A 106 2.97 -10.27 2.19
C LEU A 106 4.13 -9.61 2.95
N SER A 107 4.51 -10.24 4.05
CA SER A 107 5.84 -10.13 4.62
C SER A 107 6.64 -11.37 4.22
N TYR A 108 7.96 -11.32 4.32
CA TYR A 108 8.78 -12.50 4.02
C TYR A 108 8.48 -13.71 4.91
N LYS A 109 7.86 -13.49 6.09
CA LYS A 109 7.44 -14.57 6.99
C LYS A 109 6.19 -15.27 6.50
N ASP A 110 5.31 -14.55 5.79
CA ASP A 110 4.07 -15.13 5.27
C ASP A 110 4.38 -16.20 4.20
N LEU A 111 5.50 -16.05 3.49
CA LEU A 111 6.04 -17.05 2.55
C LEU A 111 6.54 -18.35 3.20
N GLU A 112 6.50 -18.44 4.54
CA GLU A 112 6.91 -19.62 5.32
C GLU A 112 5.71 -20.31 5.98
N LEU A 113 4.51 -19.74 5.84
CA LEU A 113 3.29 -20.26 6.42
C LEU A 113 2.68 -21.35 5.53
N ASP A 114 1.88 -22.22 6.14
CA ASP A 114 1.03 -23.14 5.39
C ASP A 114 -0.34 -22.49 5.17
N LEU A 115 -0.69 -22.22 3.91
CA LEU A 115 -2.00 -21.68 3.53
C LEU A 115 -3.16 -22.53 4.06
N ALA A 116 -2.99 -23.84 4.23
CA ALA A 116 -4.04 -24.71 4.75
C ALA A 116 -4.45 -24.38 6.19
N ASP A 117 -3.60 -23.69 6.96
CA ASP A 117 -3.93 -23.21 8.30
C ASP A 117 -4.90 -22.01 8.28
N PHE A 118 -4.97 -21.29 7.16
CA PHE A 118 -5.73 -20.04 7.01
C PHE A 118 -6.95 -20.20 6.09
N PHE A 119 -6.91 -21.12 5.13
CA PHE A 119 -7.96 -21.31 4.14
C PHE A 119 -8.56 -22.72 4.27
N SER A 120 -9.87 -22.77 4.59
CA SER A 120 -10.63 -24.01 4.73
C SER A 120 -11.61 -24.27 3.57
N GLU A 121 -11.88 -23.24 2.78
CA GLU A 121 -12.82 -23.29 1.66
C GLU A 121 -12.31 -22.39 0.53
N ARG A 122 -12.90 -22.57 -0.66
CA ARG A 122 -12.64 -21.72 -1.81
C ARG A 122 -13.57 -20.51 -1.77
N LEU A 123 -13.01 -19.32 -1.92
CA LEU A 123 -13.74 -18.06 -1.96
C LEU A 123 -14.11 -17.73 -3.40
N ASP A 124 -15.32 -17.21 -3.59
CA ASP A 124 -15.81 -16.74 -4.89
C ASP A 124 -15.39 -15.27 -5.10
N LEU A 125 -14.08 -15.05 -5.05
CA LEU A 125 -13.40 -13.78 -5.27
C LEU A 125 -12.14 -14.06 -6.09
N TRP A 126 -11.66 -13.06 -6.81
CA TRP A 126 -10.27 -13.06 -7.29
C TRP A 126 -9.36 -12.35 -6.26
N TYR A 127 -8.06 -12.29 -6.54
CA TYR A 127 -7.09 -11.74 -5.59
C TYR A 127 -5.85 -11.19 -6.29
N THR A 128 -5.14 -10.33 -5.57
CA THR A 128 -3.78 -9.86 -5.90
C THR A 128 -2.83 -10.17 -4.75
N VAL A 129 -1.53 -10.12 -5.02
CA VAL A 129 -0.47 -10.30 -4.03
C VAL A 129 0.51 -9.13 -4.12
N HIS A 130 0.66 -8.38 -3.04
CA HIS A 130 1.72 -7.39 -2.91
C HIS A 130 2.97 -8.04 -2.32
N SER A 131 4.04 -8.09 -3.11
CA SER A 131 5.33 -8.63 -2.71
C SER A 131 5.88 -7.88 -1.49
N PRO A 132 6.59 -8.56 -0.58
CA PRO A 132 7.41 -7.86 0.40
C PRO A 132 8.53 -7.09 -0.32
N ASP A 133 8.86 -5.89 0.15
CA ASP A 133 10.11 -5.22 -0.25
C ASP A 133 11.32 -5.79 0.47
N LEU A 134 11.09 -6.30 1.69
CA LEU A 134 12.11 -6.80 2.61
C LEU A 134 11.98 -8.31 2.83
N PHE A 135 13.04 -9.02 2.50
CA PHE A 135 13.23 -10.45 2.69
C PHE A 135 14.17 -10.78 3.85
N ARG A 136 14.19 -12.06 4.24
CA ARG A 136 14.94 -12.59 5.37
C ARG A 136 16.41 -12.13 5.36
N GLY A 137 16.99 -11.79 6.52
CA GLY A 137 18.39 -11.37 6.59
C GLY A 137 18.66 -10.01 5.93
N ASP A 138 17.74 -9.06 6.11
CA ASP A 138 17.86 -7.67 5.68
C ASP A 138 18.08 -7.48 4.16
N HIS A 139 17.53 -8.39 3.35
CA HIS A 139 17.61 -8.35 1.89
C HIS A 139 16.47 -7.54 1.30
N LEU A 140 16.77 -6.39 0.69
CA LEU A 140 15.77 -5.63 -0.05
C LEU A 140 15.69 -6.13 -1.48
N LEU A 141 14.50 -6.22 -2.04
CA LEU A 141 14.31 -6.62 -3.42
C LEU A 141 15.01 -5.62 -4.35
N ASN A 142 16.00 -6.09 -5.13
CA ASN A 142 16.67 -5.24 -6.11
C ASN A 142 17.04 -6.02 -7.38
N LEU A 143 16.15 -6.00 -8.36
CA LEU A 143 16.38 -6.63 -9.66
C LEU A 143 17.34 -5.81 -10.55
N ALA A 144 17.68 -4.58 -10.15
CA ALA A 144 18.63 -3.71 -10.85
C ALA A 144 20.02 -3.68 -10.19
N ALA A 145 20.26 -4.48 -9.15
CA ALA A 145 21.54 -4.54 -8.45
C ALA A 145 22.68 -4.87 -9.43
N GLU A 146 23.84 -4.22 -9.30
CA GLU A 146 25.00 -4.51 -10.13
C GLU A 146 25.69 -5.81 -9.69
N GLU A 147 25.71 -6.07 -8.39
CA GLU A 147 26.22 -7.32 -7.82
C GLU A 147 25.34 -8.51 -8.20
N ASP A 148 25.91 -9.45 -8.96
CA ASP A 148 25.20 -10.60 -9.51
C ASP A 148 24.56 -11.46 -8.41
N ASP A 149 25.31 -11.79 -7.35
CA ASP A 149 24.80 -12.59 -6.23
C ASP A 149 23.57 -11.95 -5.55
N TYR A 150 23.56 -10.61 -5.43
CA TYR A 150 22.43 -9.87 -4.85
C TYR A 150 21.22 -9.87 -5.79
N ARG A 151 21.47 -9.68 -7.09
CA ARG A 151 20.44 -9.67 -8.13
C ARG A 151 19.79 -11.04 -8.27
N GLU A 152 20.60 -12.10 -8.35
CA GLU A 152 20.12 -13.49 -8.41
C GLU A 152 19.30 -13.86 -7.18
N ARG A 153 19.71 -13.40 -5.99
CA ARG A 153 18.91 -13.60 -4.79
C ARG A 153 17.56 -12.89 -4.89
N SER A 154 17.52 -11.66 -5.38
CA SER A 154 16.28 -10.90 -5.59
C SER A 154 15.34 -11.62 -6.57
N ILE A 155 15.88 -12.18 -7.65
CA ILE A 155 15.11 -12.99 -8.61
C ILE A 155 14.51 -14.22 -7.91
N ARG A 156 15.30 -14.96 -7.13
CA ARG A 156 14.80 -16.14 -6.38
C ARG A 156 13.71 -15.79 -5.37
N GLU A 157 13.87 -14.68 -4.64
CA GLU A 157 12.88 -14.26 -3.65
C GLU A 157 11.56 -13.82 -4.32
N LEU A 158 11.62 -13.10 -5.45
CA LEU A 158 10.42 -12.75 -6.21
C LEU A 158 9.75 -13.97 -6.84
N GLN A 159 10.53 -14.95 -7.32
CA GLN A 159 9.97 -16.22 -7.79
C GLN A 159 9.20 -16.93 -6.67
N ARG A 160 9.67 -16.91 -5.42
CA ARG A 160 8.93 -17.48 -4.29
C ARG A 160 7.59 -16.79 -4.06
N VAL A 161 7.51 -15.48 -4.27
CA VAL A 161 6.23 -14.73 -4.18
C VAL A 161 5.29 -15.15 -5.31
N ILE A 162 5.81 -15.30 -6.53
CA ILE A 162 5.03 -15.80 -7.67
C ILE A 162 4.49 -17.22 -7.40
N ASP A 163 5.34 -18.10 -6.87
CA ASP A 163 4.96 -19.47 -6.52
C ASP A 163 3.88 -19.48 -5.42
N GLU A 164 4.01 -18.63 -4.41
CA GLU A 164 2.99 -18.48 -3.36
C GLU A 164 1.66 -17.95 -3.91
N THR A 165 1.73 -17.00 -4.84
CA THR A 165 0.56 -16.49 -5.56
C THR A 165 -0.14 -17.64 -6.28
N ARG A 166 0.59 -18.47 -7.04
CA ARG A 166 0.01 -19.66 -7.69
C ARG A 166 -0.61 -20.64 -6.69
N ARG A 167 -0.02 -20.81 -5.51
CA ARG A 167 -0.57 -21.68 -4.45
C ARG A 167 -1.90 -21.14 -3.89
N LEU A 168 -2.05 -19.82 -3.79
CA LEU A 168 -3.29 -19.19 -3.34
C LEU A 168 -4.47 -19.48 -4.28
N GLU A 169 -4.23 -19.68 -5.58
CA GLU A 169 -5.28 -19.95 -6.58
C GLU A 169 -6.22 -21.09 -6.18
N LYS A 170 -5.72 -22.11 -5.45
CA LYS A 170 -6.52 -23.21 -4.91
C LYS A 170 -7.70 -22.74 -4.05
N TYR A 171 -7.58 -21.57 -3.40
CA TYR A 171 -8.54 -21.03 -2.45
C TYR A 171 -9.36 -19.87 -3.00
N PHE A 172 -9.17 -19.50 -4.27
CA PHE A 172 -9.85 -18.38 -4.92
C PHE A 172 -10.39 -18.77 -6.30
N ASN A 173 -11.27 -17.97 -6.87
CA ASN A 173 -11.86 -18.21 -8.18
C ASN A 173 -11.48 -17.08 -9.16
N PRO A 174 -10.19 -16.92 -9.50
CA PRO A 174 -9.77 -15.81 -10.35
C PRO A 174 -10.27 -15.99 -11.79
N GLU A 175 -10.90 -14.96 -12.34
CA GLU A 175 -11.35 -14.94 -13.75
C GLU A 175 -10.21 -14.61 -14.73
N HIS A 176 -9.13 -14.04 -14.23
CA HIS A 176 -7.91 -13.68 -14.95
C HIS A 176 -6.68 -14.02 -14.09
N PRO A 177 -5.46 -14.09 -14.67
CA PRO A 177 -4.25 -14.27 -13.87
C PRO A 177 -4.17 -13.23 -12.73
N PRO A 178 -3.95 -13.66 -11.48
CA PRO A 178 -3.84 -12.74 -10.35
C PRO A 178 -2.59 -11.86 -10.50
N PHE A 179 -2.68 -10.63 -10.04
CA PHE A 179 -1.55 -9.70 -10.08
C PHE A 179 -0.56 -9.98 -8.95
N VAL A 180 0.73 -9.94 -9.28
CA VAL A 180 1.82 -9.83 -8.31
C VAL A 180 2.39 -8.42 -8.42
N ILE A 181 2.20 -7.59 -7.41
CA ILE A 181 2.75 -6.24 -7.34
C ILE A 181 4.12 -6.28 -6.69
N ALA A 182 5.14 -5.69 -7.32
CA ALA A 182 6.47 -5.64 -6.74
C ALA A 182 7.18 -4.30 -6.99
N SER A 183 7.87 -3.83 -5.94
CA SER A 183 8.92 -2.82 -6.06
C SER A 183 10.14 -3.45 -6.73
N MET A 184 10.37 -3.13 -7.99
CA MET A 184 11.39 -3.81 -8.80
C MET A 184 12.84 -3.51 -8.37
N GLY A 185 13.04 -2.52 -7.49
CA GLY A 185 14.34 -2.13 -6.96
C GLY A 185 14.89 -0.85 -7.57
N GLY A 186 16.20 -0.81 -7.83
CA GLY A 186 16.86 0.37 -8.41
C GLY A 186 17.19 1.46 -7.39
N PHE A 187 17.40 1.08 -6.12
CA PHE A 187 17.77 2.01 -5.06
C PHE A 187 19.28 2.20 -4.93
N SER A 188 19.67 3.35 -4.38
CA SER A 188 21.03 3.68 -3.95
C SER A 188 21.01 4.21 -2.51
N ARG A 189 22.17 4.15 -1.83
CA ARG A 189 22.32 4.58 -0.42
C ARG A 189 22.88 5.99 -0.26
N GLU A 190 23.63 6.47 -1.26
CA GLU A 190 24.41 7.73 -1.14
C GLU A 190 23.70 8.93 -1.76
N GLY A 191 22.80 8.71 -2.71
CA GLY A 191 22.11 9.77 -3.44
C GLY A 191 21.45 9.26 -4.71
N LEU A 192 20.66 10.11 -5.37
CA LEU A 192 20.13 9.81 -6.70
C LEU A 192 21.27 9.61 -7.70
N VAL A 193 21.13 8.62 -8.58
CA VAL A 193 22.07 8.37 -9.67
C VAL A 193 21.91 9.41 -10.78
N ASP A 194 22.94 9.55 -11.63
CA ASP A 194 22.83 10.32 -12.86
C ASP A 194 21.68 9.74 -13.72
N PRO A 195 20.73 10.56 -14.22
CA PRO A 195 19.68 10.09 -15.13
C PRO A 195 20.20 9.26 -16.31
N ALA A 196 21.42 9.52 -16.80
CA ALA A 196 22.06 8.75 -17.87
C ALA A 196 22.38 7.29 -17.49
N SER A 197 22.43 6.96 -16.19
CA SER A 197 22.65 5.59 -15.69
C SER A 197 21.36 4.77 -15.62
N ARG A 198 20.18 5.41 -15.57
CA ARG A 198 18.88 4.73 -15.41
C ARG A 198 18.56 3.74 -16.54
N PRO A 199 18.83 4.02 -17.84
CA PRO A 199 18.58 3.05 -18.90
C PRO A 199 19.24 1.69 -18.65
N ALA A 200 20.53 1.68 -18.27
CA ALA A 200 21.25 0.45 -17.97
C ALA A 200 20.71 -0.27 -16.72
N MET A 201 20.14 0.46 -15.76
CA MET A 201 19.46 -0.13 -14.61
C MET A 201 18.13 -0.79 -15.02
N TYR A 202 17.33 -0.14 -15.86
CA TYR A 202 16.10 -0.73 -16.42
C TYR A 202 16.38 -1.95 -17.30
N GLU A 203 17.47 -1.95 -18.08
CA GLU A 203 17.92 -3.15 -18.82
C GLU A 203 18.18 -4.33 -17.88
N ARG A 204 18.79 -4.08 -16.71
CA ARG A 204 18.97 -5.12 -15.66
C ARG A 204 17.65 -5.60 -15.07
N ILE A 205 16.67 -4.71 -14.87
CA ILE A 205 15.31 -5.11 -14.49
C ILE A 205 14.75 -6.07 -15.54
N ALA A 206 14.72 -5.67 -16.81
CA ALA A 206 14.17 -6.49 -17.89
C ALA A 206 14.86 -7.86 -18.00
N ALA A 207 16.19 -7.90 -17.90
CA ALA A 207 16.96 -9.14 -17.91
C ALA A 207 16.68 -10.04 -16.69
N SER A 208 16.38 -9.45 -15.53
CA SER A 208 16.00 -10.20 -14.33
C SER A 208 14.57 -10.74 -14.43
N LEU A 209 13.64 -9.95 -14.96
CA LEU A 209 12.26 -10.38 -15.19
C LEU A 209 12.17 -11.53 -16.19
N ALA A 210 13.01 -11.54 -17.23
CA ALA A 210 13.07 -12.62 -18.21
C ALA A 210 13.51 -13.99 -17.64
N GLN A 211 14.01 -14.02 -16.39
CA GLN A 211 14.40 -15.26 -15.70
C GLN A 211 13.30 -15.83 -14.81
N LEU A 212 12.20 -15.09 -14.61
CA LEU A 212 11.09 -15.52 -13.78
C LEU A 212 10.11 -16.39 -14.58
N ASP A 213 9.60 -17.44 -13.96
CA ASP A 213 8.42 -18.16 -14.45
C ASP A 213 7.17 -17.46 -13.94
N THR A 214 6.59 -16.61 -14.78
CA THR A 214 5.34 -15.89 -14.53
C THR A 214 4.11 -16.63 -15.04
N THR A 215 4.23 -17.90 -15.45
CA THR A 215 3.10 -18.67 -15.98
C THR A 215 1.96 -18.74 -14.96
N GLY A 216 0.77 -18.28 -15.34
CA GLY A 216 -0.43 -18.32 -14.49
C GLY A 216 -0.57 -17.12 -13.53
N VAL A 217 0.35 -16.16 -13.56
CA VAL A 217 0.23 -14.89 -12.84
C VAL A 217 0.55 -13.73 -13.78
N GLU A 218 0.26 -12.51 -13.36
CA GLU A 218 0.78 -11.32 -14.03
C GLU A 218 1.59 -10.47 -13.06
N LEU A 219 2.89 -10.34 -13.32
CA LEU A 219 3.80 -9.52 -12.52
C LEU A 219 3.75 -8.07 -13.02
N ILE A 220 3.41 -7.14 -12.12
CA ILE A 220 3.31 -5.71 -12.41
C ILE A 220 4.26 -4.90 -11.52
N ALA A 221 4.82 -3.82 -12.08
CA ALA A 221 5.74 -2.95 -11.37
C ALA A 221 4.99 -1.81 -10.66
N GLN A 222 5.28 -1.60 -9.38
CA GLN A 222 4.71 -0.47 -8.64
C GLN A 222 5.44 0.84 -8.99
N THR A 223 4.72 1.96 -9.10
CA THR A 223 5.33 3.29 -9.02
C THR A 223 5.84 3.54 -7.60
N LEU A 224 6.99 4.22 -7.46
CA LEU A 224 7.71 4.29 -6.19
C LEU A 224 7.97 5.74 -5.75
N PRO A 225 8.05 6.00 -4.42
CA PRO A 225 8.35 7.32 -3.90
C PRO A 225 9.86 7.61 -4.07
N PRO A 226 10.29 8.87 -4.12
CA PRO A 226 11.71 9.18 -4.34
C PRO A 226 12.60 8.73 -3.18
N PHE A 227 12.13 8.87 -1.94
CA PHE A 227 12.98 8.78 -0.74
C PHE A 227 12.38 7.96 0.41
N PRO A 228 12.14 6.66 0.23
CA PRO A 228 11.60 5.81 1.29
C PRO A 228 12.61 5.63 2.42
N TRP A 229 12.09 5.29 3.60
CA TRP A 229 12.89 5.08 4.80
C TRP A 229 13.02 3.59 5.14
N TYR A 230 14.18 3.00 4.87
CA TYR A 230 14.47 1.58 5.15
C TYR A 230 15.61 1.42 6.16
N PHE A 231 15.46 0.48 7.09
CA PHE A 231 16.47 0.13 8.12
C PHE A 231 17.01 1.29 8.96
N GLY A 232 16.26 2.39 9.11
CA GLY A 232 16.73 3.55 9.86
C GLY A 232 17.57 4.55 9.05
N GLY A 233 17.64 4.37 7.73
CA GLY A 233 18.23 5.34 6.80
C GLY A 233 17.32 5.61 5.60
N GLN A 234 17.51 6.76 4.99
CA GLN A 234 16.86 7.10 3.73
C GLN A 234 17.56 6.36 2.58
N LEU A 235 16.76 5.77 1.69
CA LEU A 235 17.23 5.30 0.38
C LEU A 235 16.80 6.29 -0.70
N PHE A 236 17.45 6.19 -1.85
CA PHE A 236 17.13 6.97 -3.03
C PHE A 236 16.63 6.01 -4.11
N LEU A 237 15.34 6.03 -4.43
CA LEU A 237 14.81 5.22 -5.51
C LEU A 237 15.02 5.94 -6.83
N ASN A 238 15.57 5.23 -7.82
CA ASN A 238 15.97 5.81 -9.10
C ASN A 238 15.13 5.32 -10.28
N LEU A 239 14.38 4.23 -10.10
CA LEU A 239 13.52 3.61 -11.10
C LEU A 239 12.08 3.61 -10.61
N PHE A 240 11.13 3.65 -11.54
CA PHE A 240 9.69 3.70 -11.28
C PHE A 240 9.24 4.96 -10.52
N VAL A 241 10.06 6.02 -10.53
CA VAL A 241 9.81 7.33 -9.87
C VAL A 241 9.46 8.42 -10.90
N ASP A 242 10.17 8.49 -12.04
CA ASP A 242 9.90 9.47 -13.10
C ASP A 242 8.89 8.87 -14.09
N ALA A 243 7.79 9.58 -14.35
CA ALA A 243 6.74 9.10 -15.24
C ALA A 243 7.25 8.71 -16.64
N ARG A 244 8.26 9.41 -17.17
CA ARG A 244 8.73 9.20 -18.55
C ARG A 244 9.49 7.89 -18.68
N ASP A 245 10.42 7.62 -17.77
CA ASP A 245 11.19 6.39 -17.80
C ASP A 245 10.35 5.18 -17.38
N THR A 246 9.41 5.37 -16.45
CA THR A 246 8.41 4.38 -16.04
C THR A 246 7.49 3.97 -17.21
N ALA A 247 6.90 4.95 -17.89
CA ALA A 247 6.05 4.69 -19.05
C ALA A 247 6.83 4.09 -20.22
N ALA A 248 8.08 4.54 -20.45
CA ALA A 248 8.94 3.95 -21.45
C ALA A 248 9.23 2.48 -21.18
N PHE A 249 9.62 2.14 -19.94
CA PHE A 249 9.84 0.76 -19.54
C PHE A 249 8.60 -0.11 -19.76
N SER A 250 7.42 0.34 -19.33
CA SER A 250 6.18 -0.41 -19.51
C SER A 250 5.84 -0.64 -20.98
N ARG A 251 5.92 0.41 -21.80
CA ARG A 251 5.67 0.33 -23.25
C ARG A 251 6.63 -0.63 -23.96
N ASP A 252 7.91 -0.58 -23.61
CA ASP A 252 8.95 -1.31 -24.33
C ASP A 252 9.05 -2.78 -23.89
N THR A 253 8.65 -3.09 -22.65
CA THR A 253 8.69 -4.47 -22.09
C THR A 253 7.34 -5.17 -22.04
N GLY A 254 6.24 -4.42 -22.09
CA GLY A 254 4.89 -4.92 -21.86
C GLY A 254 4.54 -5.14 -20.37
N VAL A 255 5.46 -4.87 -19.44
CA VAL A 255 5.19 -4.97 -18.00
C VAL A 255 4.24 -3.84 -17.61
N ARG A 256 3.02 -4.19 -17.20
CA ARG A 256 2.03 -3.22 -16.72
C ARG A 256 2.35 -2.75 -15.30
N LEU A 257 1.67 -1.69 -14.88
CA LEU A 257 1.99 -0.98 -13.66
C LEU A 257 0.91 -1.16 -12.59
N CYS A 258 1.35 -1.26 -11.33
CA CYS A 258 0.53 -0.82 -10.21
C CYS A 258 0.81 0.67 -10.00
N PHE A 259 -0.18 1.51 -10.26
CA PHE A 259 -0.03 2.95 -10.07
C PHE A 259 -0.44 3.32 -8.65
N ASP A 260 0.57 3.58 -7.83
CA ASP A 260 0.43 4.14 -6.49
C ASP A 260 0.40 5.66 -6.55
N VAL A 261 -0.76 6.22 -6.17
CA VAL A 261 -1.05 7.65 -6.20
C VAL A 261 -0.20 8.41 -5.19
N SER A 262 -0.01 7.88 -3.98
CA SER A 262 0.77 8.53 -2.92
C SER A 262 2.23 8.62 -3.31
N HIS A 263 2.83 7.52 -3.76
CA HIS A 263 4.21 7.46 -4.21
C HIS A 263 4.51 8.46 -5.32
N SER A 264 3.68 8.44 -6.36
CA SER A 264 3.84 9.35 -7.50
C SER A 264 3.56 10.80 -7.14
N ARG A 265 2.62 11.07 -6.22
CA ARG A 265 2.37 12.42 -5.74
C ARG A 265 3.57 12.97 -4.96
N LEU A 266 4.19 12.18 -4.09
CA LEU A 266 5.41 12.54 -3.39
C LEU A 266 6.57 12.81 -4.36
N ALA A 267 6.71 12.01 -5.42
CA ALA A 267 7.68 12.26 -6.48
C ALA A 267 7.42 13.62 -7.17
N CYS A 268 6.17 13.89 -7.57
CA CYS A 268 5.79 15.16 -8.18
C CYS A 268 6.04 16.36 -7.26
N ASN A 269 5.76 16.24 -5.96
CA ASN A 269 6.03 17.28 -4.98
C ASN A 269 7.53 17.54 -4.84
N GLN A 270 8.33 16.48 -4.74
CA GLN A 270 9.78 16.56 -4.58
C GLN A 270 10.48 17.21 -5.78
N PHE A 271 10.05 16.88 -6.99
CA PHE A 271 10.69 17.36 -8.22
C PHE A 271 9.94 18.51 -8.90
N HIS A 272 8.89 19.02 -8.25
CA HIS A 272 8.02 20.09 -8.74
C HIS A 272 7.41 19.79 -10.12
N TRP A 273 7.00 18.54 -10.34
CA TRP A 273 6.31 18.11 -11.55
C TRP A 273 4.80 18.28 -11.44
N SER A 274 4.13 18.41 -12.59
CA SER A 274 2.66 18.35 -12.66
C SER A 274 2.19 16.92 -12.41
N PHE A 275 1.36 16.72 -11.38
CA PHE A 275 0.76 15.42 -11.11
C PHE A 275 -0.19 14.98 -12.23
N SER A 276 -0.91 15.92 -12.85
CA SER A 276 -1.79 15.60 -13.99
C SER A 276 -1.00 15.11 -15.20
N GLU A 277 0.17 15.69 -15.51
CA GLU A 277 1.03 15.20 -16.60
C GLU A 277 1.66 13.84 -16.26
N PHE A 278 1.97 13.59 -14.98
CA PHE A 278 2.39 12.27 -14.52
C PHE A 278 1.32 11.22 -14.81
N VAL A 279 0.06 11.52 -14.45
CA VAL A 279 -1.08 10.62 -14.67
C VAL A 279 -1.30 10.36 -16.16
N GLU A 280 -1.23 11.37 -17.03
CA GLU A 280 -1.35 11.17 -18.50
C GLU A 280 -0.30 10.19 -19.04
N ALA A 281 0.91 10.22 -18.50
CA ALA A 281 2.00 9.36 -18.95
C ALA A 281 1.90 7.93 -18.40
N VAL A 282 1.46 7.75 -17.16
CA VAL A 282 1.51 6.46 -16.44
C VAL A 282 0.18 5.69 -16.50
N ALA A 283 -0.96 6.36 -16.43
CA ALA A 283 -2.27 5.70 -16.40
C ALA A 283 -2.53 4.76 -17.59
N PRO A 284 -2.14 5.06 -18.85
CA PRO A 284 -2.32 4.13 -19.99
C PRO A 284 -1.65 2.77 -19.83
N HIS A 285 -0.67 2.66 -18.93
CA HIS A 285 0.13 1.47 -18.67
C HIS A 285 -0.31 0.72 -17.40
N THR A 286 -1.37 1.20 -16.74
CA THR A 286 -1.78 0.73 -15.40
C THR A 286 -2.71 -0.47 -15.49
N ALA A 287 -2.39 -1.52 -14.72
CA ALA A 287 -3.23 -2.69 -14.51
C ALA A 287 -3.98 -2.64 -13.19
N HIS A 288 -3.40 -1.99 -12.17
CA HIS A 288 -3.93 -1.95 -10.81
C HIS A 288 -3.64 -0.59 -10.17
N LEU A 289 -4.51 -0.15 -9.26
CA LEU A 289 -4.43 1.15 -8.62
C LEU A 289 -4.31 1.01 -7.10
N HIS A 290 -3.33 1.69 -6.52
CA HIS A 290 -3.30 1.97 -5.10
C HIS A 290 -3.77 3.42 -4.89
N LEU A 291 -5.02 3.57 -4.46
CA LEU A 291 -5.63 4.89 -4.21
C LEU A 291 -5.40 5.30 -2.77
N VAL A 292 -4.54 6.29 -2.61
CA VAL A 292 -4.13 6.80 -1.31
C VAL A 292 -3.63 8.24 -1.49
N ASP A 293 -3.86 9.08 -0.47
CA ASP A 293 -3.48 10.49 -0.54
C ASP A 293 -2.02 10.67 -0.09
N ALA A 294 -1.44 11.82 -0.45
CA ALA A 294 -0.12 12.22 0.02
C ALA A 294 -0.05 13.71 0.30
N LEU A 295 0.84 14.11 1.21
CA LEU A 295 1.05 15.51 1.57
C LEU A 295 2.54 15.87 1.57
N GLY A 296 2.91 16.90 0.82
CA GLY A 296 4.26 17.45 0.86
C GLY A 296 5.31 16.43 0.42
N LEU A 297 6.37 16.24 1.22
CA LEU A 297 7.55 15.42 0.86
C LEU A 297 7.62 14.08 1.60
N ASP A 298 6.90 13.94 2.71
CA ASP A 298 6.99 12.78 3.62
C ASP A 298 5.64 12.32 4.18
N GLY A 299 4.53 12.95 3.78
CA GLY A 299 3.17 12.55 4.13
C GLY A 299 2.69 11.43 3.22
N GLU A 300 3.35 10.27 3.26
CA GLU A 300 2.98 9.06 2.53
C GLU A 300 1.79 8.34 3.18
N GLY A 301 0.92 7.74 2.37
CA GLY A 301 -0.09 6.82 2.88
C GLY A 301 -1.25 7.50 3.62
N MET A 302 -1.47 8.80 3.36
CA MET A 302 -2.43 9.64 4.08
C MET A 302 -3.88 9.22 3.76
N GLN A 303 -4.79 9.54 4.66
CA GLN A 303 -6.21 9.34 4.41
C GLN A 303 -6.70 10.26 3.27
N ILE A 304 -7.65 9.77 2.47
CA ILE A 304 -8.25 10.47 1.32
C ILE A 304 -8.79 11.83 1.75
N GLY A 305 -8.32 12.92 1.13
CA GLY A 305 -8.73 14.29 1.43
C GLY A 305 -7.98 14.94 2.61
N GLU A 306 -6.97 14.27 3.17
CA GLU A 306 -6.06 14.84 4.17
C GLU A 306 -4.71 15.27 3.56
N GLY A 307 -4.46 14.94 2.29
CA GLY A 307 -3.30 15.35 1.55
C GLY A 307 -3.59 16.43 0.50
N ASP A 308 -2.81 16.43 -0.57
CA ASP A 308 -2.81 17.43 -1.63
C ASP A 308 -3.09 16.84 -3.03
N VAL A 309 -3.65 15.63 -3.10
CA VAL A 309 -4.16 15.02 -4.34
C VAL A 309 -5.54 15.60 -4.69
N ASP A 310 -5.68 16.07 -5.93
CA ASP A 310 -6.98 16.46 -6.50
C ASP A 310 -7.70 15.21 -7.03
N PHE A 311 -8.46 14.54 -6.15
CA PHE A 311 -9.20 13.31 -6.49
C PHE A 311 -10.23 13.47 -7.61
N PRO A 312 -11.04 14.55 -7.68
CA PRO A 312 -11.91 14.78 -8.82
C PRO A 312 -11.17 14.81 -10.17
N ALA A 313 -10.04 15.52 -10.25
CA ALA A 313 -9.23 15.56 -11.47
C ALA A 313 -8.60 14.20 -11.78
N LEU A 314 -8.05 13.54 -10.76
CA LEU A 314 -7.47 12.20 -10.88
C LEU A 314 -8.49 11.18 -11.39
N ALA A 315 -9.68 11.14 -10.80
CA ALA A 315 -10.77 10.25 -11.19
C ALA A 315 -11.17 10.47 -12.66
N ALA A 316 -11.31 11.72 -13.09
CA ALA A 316 -11.63 12.05 -14.49
C ALA A 316 -10.53 11.59 -15.47
N GLN A 317 -9.25 11.67 -15.08
CA GLN A 317 -8.15 11.15 -15.89
C GLN A 317 -8.16 9.62 -15.92
N LEU A 318 -8.34 8.96 -14.78
CA LEU A 318 -8.36 7.50 -14.68
C LEU A 318 -9.56 6.87 -15.39
N ASP A 319 -10.75 7.49 -15.34
CA ASP A 319 -11.93 7.05 -16.11
C ASP A 319 -11.67 7.06 -17.62
N ARG A 320 -10.79 7.95 -18.11
CA ARG A 320 -10.43 8.02 -19.53
C ARG A 320 -9.28 7.08 -19.89
N LEU A 321 -8.27 6.98 -19.03
CA LEU A 321 -6.97 6.38 -19.35
C LEU A 321 -6.81 4.95 -18.86
N ALA A 322 -7.50 4.60 -17.76
CA ALA A 322 -7.47 3.28 -17.12
C ALA A 322 -8.86 2.95 -16.53
N PRO A 323 -9.92 2.88 -17.36
CA PRO A 323 -11.30 2.72 -16.88
C PRO A 323 -11.52 1.41 -16.13
N ASP A 324 -10.85 0.34 -16.57
CA ASP A 324 -11.05 -1.02 -16.06
C ASP A 324 -10.01 -1.42 -14.99
N ALA A 325 -9.12 -0.51 -14.59
CA ALA A 325 -8.10 -0.83 -13.60
C ALA A 325 -8.74 -0.97 -12.20
N PRO A 326 -8.72 -2.17 -11.57
CA PRO A 326 -9.18 -2.36 -10.20
C PRO A 326 -8.33 -1.57 -9.21
N PHE A 327 -8.89 -1.27 -8.05
CA PHE A 327 -8.16 -0.52 -7.02
C PHE A 327 -8.35 -1.06 -5.61
N ILE A 328 -7.38 -0.76 -4.75
CA ILE A 328 -7.54 -0.83 -3.30
C ILE A 328 -7.25 0.54 -2.65
N PRO A 329 -7.85 0.85 -1.49
CA PRO A 329 -7.42 1.97 -0.66
C PRO A 329 -6.20 1.57 0.19
N GLU A 330 -5.01 2.04 -0.17
CA GLU A 330 -3.76 1.65 0.52
C GLU A 330 -3.40 2.60 1.67
N ILE A 331 -4.33 2.80 2.60
CA ILE A 331 -4.12 3.72 3.72
C ILE A 331 -3.09 3.16 4.69
N TRP A 332 -2.12 3.98 5.10
CA TRP A 332 -1.15 3.59 6.11
C TRP A 332 -1.87 3.22 7.41
N GLN A 333 -1.58 2.01 7.92
CA GLN A 333 -2.28 1.42 9.07
C GLN A 333 -3.80 1.28 8.90
N GLY A 334 -4.32 1.28 7.67
CA GLY A 334 -5.76 1.26 7.43
C GLY A 334 -6.49 0.00 7.94
N HIS A 335 -5.77 -1.10 8.13
CA HIS A 335 -6.28 -2.36 8.69
C HIS A 335 -6.52 -2.28 10.21
N GLU A 336 -5.92 -1.30 10.91
CA GLU A 336 -6.12 -1.13 12.34
C GLU A 336 -7.60 -0.83 12.65
N ASN A 337 -8.02 -1.15 13.88
CA ASN A 337 -9.40 -0.96 14.33
C ASN A 337 -10.47 -1.61 13.43
N GLY A 338 -10.16 -2.76 12.82
CA GLY A 338 -11.10 -3.51 11.98
C GLY A 338 -11.28 -2.94 10.57
N GLY A 339 -10.21 -2.41 9.97
CA GLY A 339 -10.21 -1.88 8.61
C GLY A 339 -10.70 -0.44 8.48
N GLU A 340 -10.75 0.30 9.59
CA GLU A 340 -11.38 1.61 9.65
C GLU A 340 -10.83 2.61 8.63
N GLY A 341 -9.52 2.61 8.41
CA GLY A 341 -8.91 3.48 7.41
C GLY A 341 -9.40 3.16 5.99
N PHE A 342 -9.66 1.90 5.69
CA PHE A 342 -10.21 1.48 4.39
C PHE A 342 -11.64 1.95 4.23
N TRP A 343 -12.50 1.80 5.23
CA TRP A 343 -13.90 2.21 5.16
C TRP A 343 -14.06 3.71 4.98
N ILE A 344 -13.26 4.51 5.70
CA ILE A 344 -13.21 5.97 5.52
C ILE A 344 -12.76 6.32 4.10
N ALA A 345 -11.72 5.64 3.58
CA ALA A 345 -11.22 5.89 2.24
C ALA A 345 -12.28 5.58 1.17
N LEU A 346 -12.94 4.42 1.25
CA LEU A 346 -13.98 4.02 0.30
C LEU A 346 -15.17 4.98 0.34
N GLU A 347 -15.64 5.39 1.52
CA GLU A 347 -16.71 6.38 1.66
C GLU A 347 -16.35 7.72 1.00
N ARG A 348 -15.08 8.14 1.11
CA ARG A 348 -14.59 9.38 0.51
C ARG A 348 -14.36 9.26 -1.00
N LEU A 349 -14.01 8.07 -1.51
CA LEU A 349 -13.71 7.83 -2.92
C LEU A 349 -14.95 7.60 -3.79
N GLU A 350 -16.00 6.98 -3.24
CA GLU A 350 -17.24 6.59 -3.97
C GLU A 350 -17.94 7.75 -4.73
N PRO A 351 -17.88 9.03 -4.30
CA PRO A 351 -18.41 10.13 -5.10
C PRO A 351 -17.71 10.36 -6.44
N TRP A 352 -16.49 9.85 -6.64
CA TRP A 352 -15.66 10.13 -7.82
C TRP A 352 -15.39 8.90 -8.69
N PHE A 353 -15.21 7.72 -8.08
CA PHE A 353 -14.87 6.44 -8.72
C PHE A 353 -16.08 5.50 -8.74
#